data_AF-A0A821QX72-F1
#
_entry.id   AF-A0A821QX72-F1
#
_cell.length_a   1.000
_cell.length_b   1.000
_cell.length_c   1.000
_cell.angle_alpha   90.00
_cell.angle_beta   90.00
_cell.angle_gamma   90.00
#
_symmetry.space_group_name_H-M   'P 1'
#
loop_
_entity.id
_entity.type
_entity.pdbx_description
1 polymer ?
#
loop_
_entity_poly.entity_id
_entity_poly.type
_entity_poly.pdbx_seq_one_letter_code
_entity_poly.pdbx_strand_id
1 'polypeptide(L)'
;MLKAIAIFFLGVTAALPQVPYDYYHVLHLPHSPPLYPVFDRPPHTEFSCAGRPRGYYADVQAGCQAYHFCWRHRLVNTDLCTNGTLFNEQFQVCDHFYNVRCGSPYEDL
;
A
#
# COMPACT_ATOMS: atom_id res chain seq x y z
N MET A 1 -63.10 -2.16 -38.65
CA MET A 1 -62.72 -1.31 -37.49
C MET A 1 -62.04 -2.20 -36.46
N LEU A 2 -60.72 -2.33 -36.53
CA LEU A 2 -59.94 -3.21 -35.66
C LEU A 2 -59.15 -2.31 -34.70
N LYS A 3 -59.59 -2.21 -33.44
CA LYS A 3 -58.90 -1.41 -32.41
C LYS A 3 -57.62 -2.15 -32.03
N ALA A 4 -56.46 -1.59 -32.37
CA ALA A 4 -55.18 -2.08 -31.88
C ALA A 4 -55.09 -1.79 -30.38
N ILE A 5 -55.13 -2.84 -29.56
CA ILE A 5 -54.90 -2.74 -28.12
C ILE A 5 -53.38 -2.65 -27.93
N ALA A 6 -52.88 -1.45 -27.62
CA ALA A 6 -51.49 -1.25 -27.26
C ALA A 6 -51.23 -1.85 -25.88
N ILE A 7 -50.55 -3.00 -25.83
CA ILE A 7 -50.08 -3.61 -24.60
C ILE A 7 -48.84 -2.83 -24.17
N PHE A 8 -49.01 -1.91 -23.22
CA PHE A 8 -47.89 -1.29 -22.51
C PHE A 8 -47.25 -2.37 -21.63
N PHE A 9 -46.13 -2.95 -22.09
CA PHE A 9 -45.24 -3.68 -21.19
C PHE A 9 -44.69 -2.65 -20.20
N LEU A 10 -45.23 -2.64 -18.98
CA LEU A 10 -44.62 -1.98 -17.83
C LEU A 10 -43.27 -2.66 -17.61
N GLY A 11 -42.25 -2.18 -18.31
CA GLY A 11 -40.87 -2.60 -18.13
C GLY A 11 -40.46 -2.21 -16.72
N VAL A 12 -40.44 -3.19 -15.81
CA VAL A 12 -39.76 -3.04 -14.53
C VAL A 12 -38.28 -3.02 -14.86
N THR A 13 -37.74 -1.82 -15.09
CA THR A 13 -36.30 -1.62 -15.11
C THR A 13 -35.81 -1.89 -13.69
N ALA A 14 -35.25 -3.08 -13.47
CA ALA A 14 -34.53 -3.38 -12.25
C ALA A 14 -33.32 -2.43 -12.18
N ALA A 15 -33.50 -1.29 -11.51
CA ALA A 15 -32.42 -0.40 -11.15
C ALA A 15 -31.59 -1.12 -10.07
N LEU A 16 -30.62 -1.92 -10.49
CA LEU A 16 -29.58 -2.39 -9.59
C LEU A 16 -28.83 -1.14 -9.09
N PRO A 17 -28.73 -0.89 -7.78
CA PRO A 17 -27.91 0.18 -7.26
C PRO A 17 -26.45 -0.16 -7.52
N GLN A 18 -25.89 0.39 -8.59
CA GLN A 18 -24.47 0.33 -8.89
C GLN A 18 -23.76 1.38 -8.04
N VAL A 19 -23.56 1.05 -6.76
CA VAL A 19 -22.68 1.81 -5.88
C VAL A 19 -21.25 1.68 -6.45
N PRO A 20 -20.54 2.78 -6.73
CA PRO A 20 -19.15 2.70 -7.19
C PRO A 20 -18.30 1.89 -6.21
N TYR A 21 -17.49 0.97 -6.73
CA TYR A 21 -16.59 0.16 -5.90
C TYR A 21 -15.45 1.07 -5.38
N ASP A 22 -15.50 1.40 -4.09
CA ASP A 22 -14.45 2.18 -3.44
C ASP A 22 -13.32 1.26 -2.96
N TYR A 23 -12.24 1.21 -3.74
CA TYR A 23 -11.05 0.42 -3.41
C TYR A 23 -10.40 0.86 -2.09
N TYR A 24 -10.41 2.16 -1.77
CA TYR A 24 -9.84 2.68 -0.52
C TYR A 24 -10.65 2.25 0.70
N HIS A 25 -11.96 2.05 0.55
CA HIS A 25 -12.79 1.52 1.63
C HIS A 25 -12.40 0.08 2.01
N VAL A 26 -12.12 -0.75 1.01
CA VAL A 26 -11.75 -2.17 1.21
C VAL A 26 -10.37 -2.32 1.82
N LEU A 27 -9.50 -1.33 1.61
CA LEU A 27 -8.13 -1.32 2.13
C LEU A 27 -8.04 -1.23 3.66
N HIS A 28 -9.05 -0.63 4.29
CA HIS A 28 -9.14 -0.50 5.76
C HIS A 28 -9.74 -1.74 6.43
N LEU A 29 -10.26 -2.71 5.65
CA LEU A 29 -10.79 -3.97 6.18
C LEU A 29 -9.65 -4.95 6.51
N PRO A 30 -9.86 -5.93 7.40
CA PRO A 30 -8.89 -7.00 7.62
C PRO A 30 -8.69 -7.84 6.35
N HIS A 31 -7.43 -8.04 5.95
CA HIS A 31 -7.05 -8.90 4.82
C HIS A 31 -6.36 -10.18 5.31
N SER A 32 -6.58 -11.28 4.59
CA SER A 32 -5.90 -12.56 4.84
C SER A 32 -5.50 -13.16 3.49
N PRO A 33 -4.21 -13.13 3.11
CA PRO A 33 -3.05 -12.65 3.88
C PRO A 33 -3.02 -11.12 4.07
N PRO A 34 -2.24 -10.59 5.03
CA PRO A 34 -2.02 -9.15 5.18
C PRO A 34 -1.50 -8.52 3.88
N LEU A 35 -1.91 -7.28 3.60
CA LEU A 35 -1.48 -6.54 2.41
C LEU A 35 -0.07 -5.94 2.53
N TYR A 36 0.51 -5.98 3.73
CA TYR A 36 1.82 -5.45 4.07
C TYR A 36 2.48 -6.33 5.14
N PRO A 37 3.82 -6.28 5.31
CA PRO A 37 4.51 -7.06 6.34
C PRO A 37 4.10 -6.64 7.75
N VAL A 38 4.03 -7.61 8.66
CA VAL A 38 3.67 -7.40 10.08
C VAL A 38 4.71 -8.05 10.98
N PHE A 39 5.96 -7.60 10.84
CA PHE A 39 7.07 -8.09 11.65
C PHE A 39 7.00 -7.56 13.08
N ASP A 40 7.25 -8.44 14.06
CA ASP A 40 7.39 -8.04 15.47
C ASP A 40 8.80 -7.49 15.77
N ARG A 41 9.77 -7.79 14.91
CA ARG A 41 11.18 -7.36 14.99
C ARG A 41 11.79 -7.29 13.59
N PRO A 42 12.80 -6.42 13.36
CA PRO A 42 13.47 -6.37 12.07
C PRO A 42 13.98 -7.76 11.62
N PRO A 43 13.62 -8.23 10.42
CA PRO A 43 14.17 -9.46 9.86
C PRO A 43 15.64 -9.28 9.50
N HIS A 44 16.37 -10.39 9.36
CA HIS A 44 17.72 -10.36 8.79
C HIS A 44 17.62 -10.23 7.27
N THR A 45 18.30 -9.25 6.71
CA THR A 45 18.33 -8.95 5.27
C THR A 45 19.76 -8.67 4.81
N GLU A 46 19.96 -8.60 3.49
CA GLU A 46 21.24 -8.27 2.86
C GLU A 46 21.48 -6.75 2.78
N PHE A 47 20.75 -5.94 3.55
CA PHE A 47 20.90 -4.49 3.54
C PHE A 47 22.32 -4.07 3.98
N SER A 48 22.90 -3.08 3.30
CA SER A 48 24.21 -2.52 3.63
C SER A 48 24.28 -1.02 3.42
N CYS A 49 24.98 -0.35 4.36
CA CYS A 49 25.34 1.06 4.29
C CYS A 49 26.58 1.35 3.41
N ALA A 50 27.20 0.32 2.82
CA ALA A 50 28.35 0.50 1.95
C ALA A 50 28.00 1.41 0.75
N GLY A 51 28.81 2.43 0.51
CA GLY A 51 28.59 3.40 -0.58
C GLY A 51 27.40 4.35 -0.38
N ARG A 52 26.64 4.23 0.71
CA ARG A 52 25.52 5.12 1.02
C ARG A 52 25.99 6.33 1.83
N PRO A 53 25.51 7.54 1.53
CA PRO A 53 25.73 8.69 2.39
C PRO A 53 25.00 8.52 3.73
N ARG A 54 25.06 9.55 4.56
CA ARG A 54 24.26 9.61 5.78
C ARG A 54 22.78 9.74 5.42
N GLY A 55 21.92 8.91 6.02
CA GLY A 55 20.49 8.99 5.81
C GLY A 55 19.74 7.77 6.33
N TYR A 56 18.41 7.83 6.24
CA TYR A 56 17.54 6.69 6.46
C TYR A 56 17.21 6.02 5.12
N TYR A 57 17.24 4.70 5.11
CA TYR A 57 17.08 3.89 3.91
C TYR A 57 16.05 2.78 4.15
N ALA A 58 15.15 2.57 3.20
CA ALA A 58 14.18 1.49 3.24
C ALA A 58 14.86 0.13 3.04
N ASP A 59 14.42 -0.86 3.81
CA ASP A 59 14.76 -2.25 3.56
C ASP A 59 13.75 -2.89 2.60
N VAL A 60 14.13 -2.98 1.33
CA VAL A 60 13.27 -3.56 0.29
C VAL A 60 13.01 -5.06 0.54
N GLN A 61 13.96 -5.79 1.14
CA GLN A 61 13.77 -7.22 1.44
C GLN A 61 12.78 -7.43 2.60
N ALA A 62 12.72 -6.49 3.54
CA ALA A 62 11.70 -6.44 4.58
C ALA A 62 10.39 -5.78 4.11
N GLY A 63 10.15 -5.67 2.80
CA GLY A 63 8.95 -5.04 2.24
C GLY A 63 8.78 -3.58 2.67
N CYS A 64 9.88 -2.89 2.99
CA CYS A 64 9.94 -1.53 3.50
C CYS A 64 9.27 -1.30 4.85
N GLN A 65 8.87 -2.35 5.59
CA GLN A 65 8.45 -2.16 6.97
C GLN A 65 9.66 -1.83 7.86
N ALA A 66 10.81 -2.44 7.58
CA ALA A 66 12.07 -2.07 8.21
C ALA A 66 12.77 -0.94 7.45
N TYR A 67 13.48 -0.10 8.20
CA TYR A 67 14.37 0.92 7.65
C TYR A 67 15.62 1.05 8.51
N HIS A 68 16.67 1.61 7.90
CA HIS A 68 18.01 1.63 8.47
C HIS A 68 18.57 3.05 8.49
N PHE A 69 19.19 3.42 9.60
CA PHE A 69 19.98 4.65 9.68
C PHE A 69 21.45 4.34 9.38
N CYS A 70 21.98 4.95 8.31
CA CYS A 70 23.39 4.84 7.96
C CYS A 70 24.17 6.10 8.36
N TRP A 71 25.37 5.89 8.90
CA TRP A 71 26.33 6.96 9.18
C TRP A 71 27.76 6.46 8.98
N ARG A 72 28.60 7.25 8.28
CA ARG A 72 29.99 6.86 7.95
C ARG A 72 30.07 5.46 7.31
N HIS A 73 29.15 5.16 6.39
CA HIS A 73 29.03 3.86 5.72
C HIS A 73 28.81 2.66 6.66
N ARG A 74 28.31 2.90 7.88
CA ARG A 74 27.97 1.87 8.87
C ARG A 74 26.50 1.95 9.24
N LEU A 75 25.91 0.79 9.51
CA LEU A 75 24.58 0.66 10.09
C LEU A 75 24.63 1.15 11.54
N VAL A 76 23.85 2.18 11.85
CA VAL A 76 23.72 2.74 13.20
C VAL A 76 22.51 2.17 13.91
N ASN A 77 21.37 2.13 13.22
CA ASN A 77 20.13 1.60 13.77
C ASN A 77 19.29 0.92 12.69
N THR A 78 18.41 0.01 13.14
CA THR A 78 17.34 -0.59 12.33
C THR A 78 16.06 -0.53 13.13
N ASP A 79 15.03 0.04 12.52
CA ASP A 79 13.71 0.22 13.14
C ASP A 79 12.62 -0.36 12.25
N LEU A 80 11.45 -0.60 12.83
CA LEU A 80 10.23 -0.97 12.11
C LEU A 80 9.24 0.18 12.13
N CYS A 81 8.62 0.44 10.99
CA CYS A 81 7.35 1.15 10.92
C CYS A 81 6.24 0.32 11.58
N THR A 82 5.25 1.01 12.15
CA THR A 82 4.12 0.34 12.82
C THR A 82 3.26 -0.41 11.81
N ASN A 83 2.53 -1.42 12.28
CA ASN A 83 1.61 -2.19 11.44
C ASN A 83 0.62 -1.26 10.72
N GLY A 84 0.62 -1.31 9.38
CA GLY A 84 -0.19 -0.48 8.50
C GLY A 84 0.61 0.59 7.77
N THR A 85 1.90 0.74 8.11
CA THR A 85 2.78 1.74 7.53
C THR A 85 4.08 1.12 7.03
N LEU A 86 4.66 1.72 6.00
CA LEU A 86 5.94 1.37 5.41
C LEU A 86 6.82 2.63 5.34
N PHE A 87 8.14 2.44 5.36
CA PHE A 87 9.07 3.56 5.29
C PHE A 87 9.08 4.12 3.87
N ASN A 88 8.61 5.37 3.75
CA ASN A 88 8.75 6.16 2.54
C ASN A 88 10.12 6.86 2.57
N GLU A 89 11.09 6.31 1.85
CA GLU A 89 12.47 6.85 1.82
C GLU A 89 12.52 8.27 1.23
N GLN A 90 11.63 8.63 0.32
CA GLN A 90 11.60 9.97 -0.27
C GLN A 90 11.18 11.03 0.76
N PHE A 91 10.10 10.78 1.50
CA PHE A 91 9.60 11.71 2.52
C PHE A 91 10.22 11.48 3.90
N GLN A 92 11.06 10.45 4.05
CA GLN A 92 11.73 10.08 5.30
C GLN A 92 10.73 9.88 6.46
N VAL A 93 9.60 9.24 6.18
CA VAL A 93 8.50 9.01 7.14
C VAL A 93 7.89 7.62 6.94
N CYS A 94 7.35 7.03 8.02
CA CYS A 94 6.45 5.88 7.88
C CYS A 94 5.09 6.38 7.38
N ASP A 95 4.76 6.08 6.12
CA ASP A 95 3.48 6.42 5.50
C ASP A 95 2.61 5.16 5.39
N HIS A 96 1.32 5.32 5.17
CA HIS A 96 0.41 4.21 4.94
C HIS A 96 0.92 3.32 3.79
N PHE A 97 0.83 2.00 3.97
CA PHE A 97 1.43 1.02 3.05
C PHE A 97 1.02 1.20 1.58
N TYR A 98 -0.15 1.79 1.32
CA TYR A 98 -0.67 2.03 -0.03
C TYR A 98 -0.11 3.29 -0.72
N ASN A 99 0.49 4.19 0.05
CA ASN A 99 1.22 5.36 -0.43
C ASN A 99 2.69 5.04 -0.72
N VAL A 100 3.21 3.88 -0.28
CA VAL A 100 4.62 3.52 -0.40
C VAL A 100 4.86 2.56 -1.56
N ARG A 101 5.70 2.96 -2.50
CA ARG A 101 6.18 2.10 -3.60
C ARG A 101 7.50 1.45 -3.22
N CYS A 102 7.44 0.40 -2.40
CA CYS A 102 8.63 -0.26 -1.88
C CYS A 102 9.56 -0.79 -3.00
N GLY A 103 10.82 -0.34 -2.99
CA GLY A 103 11.82 -0.73 -4.00
C GLY A 103 11.64 -0.09 -5.38
N SER A 104 10.65 0.80 -5.56
CA SER A 104 10.49 1.58 -6.78
C SER A 104 11.45 2.77 -6.78
N PRO A 105 12.23 2.99 -7.85
CA PRO A 105 12.96 4.24 -8.03
C PRO A 105 12.06 5.39 -8.51
N TYR A 106 10.82 5.10 -8.91
CA TYR A 106 9.86 6.08 -9.37
C TYR A 106 9.12 6.68 -8.17
N GLU A 107 9.42 7.93 -7.93
CA GLU A 107 8.69 8.86 -7.06
C GLU A 107 7.35 9.18 -7.74
N ASP A 108 6.25 8.99 -7.01
CA ASP A 108 4.88 9.46 -7.27
C ASP A 108 4.56 9.87 -8.73
N LEU A 109 4.14 8.90 -9.55
CA LEU A 109 3.31 9.10 -10.74
C LEU A 109 1.87 8.65 -10.43
#